data_AF-A0A7K3FWY9-F1
#
_entry.id   AF-A0A7K3FWY9-F1
#
_cell.length_a   1.000
_cell.length_b   1.000
_cell.length_c   1.000
_cell.angle_alpha   90.00
_cell.angle_beta   90.00
_cell.angle_gamma   90.00
#
_symmetry.space_group_name_H-M   'P 1'
#
loop_
_entity.id
_entity.type
_entity.pdbx_description
1 polymer ?
#
loop_
_entity_poly.entity_id
_entity_poly.type
_entity_poly.pdbx_seq_one_letter_code
_entity_poly.pdbx_strand_id
1 'polypeptide(L)'
;MDRFARLVTELVGVPVALVSLVEPDRQVFPGMVGLDEPWAGARQTPLTHSLCQHVVTSGEPLVLADAREEPLTCDSLAIPDLGVVGYAGMPLVDMDGHVLGSLCAIDTRPRQWSARELGLLEDLAAACSAELRLRIVSKQRERALADMEGARARAGEAAARYRTALDRSQLLLKAAGALVDTTGLAEVRQQVRDLITGDLEPVYVGLVVVEDGNRLRRLVDSTGTAPMERTYENYGLDAAWPTARAARENRTIKVDGLEELRRDYAPEAAEAFTSLGLRSAVCVPLPGTVVPLGALVLGWDDHHDIDVLEQAVLTALAGYTARAVERALFVDNRVKAARQMQEALLTTLPDVPGLELAALYRPAASDDLVGGDWYDAYTLPAAGGGEDSAPSGVLALSVGDITGHDMKAATLMGQVRNMLRQADLDHADHGPARAVSAFEQANTHLRLGASGTLVHAHLCPRPEAGDGFWELTWTNAGHLPPLLALPDGSVERLDQHGIMLFPGLSCGERIEHHRLLAPGSLLLLYTDGLVEHPGVDLFEHVDAAARLLAEGTGLPLEHLLKTLADRLVGDHAQDDMALLALRVPPAAAGEGTTTQHQP
;
A
#
# COMPACT_ATOMS: atom_id res chain seq x y z
N MET A 1 -20.51 -3.80 70.28
CA MET A 1 -19.81 -3.60 71.55
C MET A 1 -20.74 -3.20 72.69
N ASP A 2 -21.86 -2.50 72.46
CA ASP A 2 -22.88 -2.21 73.51
C ASP A 2 -23.33 -3.42 74.34
N ARG A 3 -23.33 -4.62 73.73
CA ARG A 3 -23.60 -5.87 74.45
C ARG A 3 -22.67 -6.08 75.65
N PHE A 4 -21.37 -5.83 75.51
CA PHE A 4 -20.41 -6.04 76.60
C PHE A 4 -20.60 -5.02 77.72
N ALA A 5 -20.81 -3.74 77.39
CA ALA A 5 -21.16 -2.72 78.38
C ALA A 5 -22.44 -3.09 79.15
N ARG A 6 -23.49 -3.55 78.46
CA ARG A 6 -24.73 -4.03 79.11
C ARG A 6 -24.50 -5.26 79.99
N LEU A 7 -23.70 -6.23 79.54
CA LEU A 7 -23.38 -7.40 80.36
C LEU A 7 -22.61 -7.03 81.62
N VAL A 8 -21.72 -6.03 81.55
CA VAL A 8 -21.02 -5.51 82.73
C VAL A 8 -22.01 -4.87 83.71
N THR A 9 -22.91 -3.99 83.26
CA THR A 9 -23.88 -3.37 84.18
C THR A 9 -24.82 -4.39 84.83
N GLU A 10 -25.28 -5.39 84.07
CA GLU A 10 -26.18 -6.44 84.57
C GLU A 10 -25.49 -7.44 85.52
N LEU A 11 -24.27 -7.88 85.23
CA LEU A 11 -23.58 -8.93 85.98
C LEU A 11 -22.78 -8.39 87.17
N VAL A 12 -22.21 -7.19 87.05
CA VAL A 12 -21.41 -6.53 88.11
C VAL A 12 -22.29 -5.60 88.96
N GLY A 13 -23.46 -5.18 88.46
CA GLY A 13 -24.40 -4.36 89.21
C GLY A 13 -23.89 -2.93 89.41
N VAL A 14 -23.41 -2.32 88.32
CA VAL A 14 -22.90 -0.94 88.28
C VAL A 14 -23.78 -0.06 87.38
N PRO A 15 -23.94 1.23 87.70
CA PRO A 15 -24.77 2.14 86.93
C PRO A 15 -24.20 2.44 85.53
N VAL A 16 -22.88 2.39 85.37
CA VAL A 16 -22.19 2.76 84.12
C VAL A 16 -21.16 1.70 83.74
N ALA A 17 -21.09 1.37 82.45
CA ALA A 17 -20.04 0.55 81.90
C ALA A 17 -19.69 0.95 80.47
N LEU A 18 -18.40 0.90 80.13
CA LEU A 18 -17.90 1.33 78.84
C LEU A 18 -17.00 0.26 78.24
N VAL A 19 -17.18 -0.02 76.95
CA VAL A 19 -16.12 -0.54 76.09
C VAL A 19 -15.46 0.68 75.49
N SER A 20 -14.29 1.03 76.00
CA SER A 20 -13.52 2.18 75.57
C SER A 20 -12.34 1.75 74.70
N LEU A 21 -12.08 2.50 73.64
CA LEU A 21 -10.80 2.52 72.93
C LEU A 21 -10.14 3.88 73.11
N VAL A 22 -8.83 3.92 73.27
CA VAL A 22 -8.07 5.16 73.50
C VAL A 22 -7.26 5.48 72.25
N GLU A 23 -7.49 6.67 71.72
CA GLU A 23 -6.76 7.26 70.61
C GLU A 23 -5.77 8.34 71.14
N PRO A 24 -4.82 8.82 70.32
CA PRO A 24 -3.80 9.77 70.78
C PRO A 24 -4.35 11.08 71.37
N ASP A 25 -5.55 11.51 70.98
CA ASP A 25 -6.15 12.79 71.37
C ASP A 25 -7.48 12.66 72.14
N ARG A 26 -8.09 11.47 72.16
CA ARG A 26 -9.41 11.24 72.74
C ARG A 26 -9.66 9.78 73.10
N GLN A 27 -10.74 9.54 73.82
CA GLN A 27 -11.26 8.22 74.14
C GLN A 27 -12.60 8.05 73.42
N VAL A 28 -12.82 6.91 72.75
CA VAL A 28 -14.08 6.60 72.05
C VAL A 28 -14.77 5.40 72.68
N PHE A 29 -16.11 5.36 72.59
CA PHE A 29 -16.96 4.36 73.21
C PHE A 29 -17.70 3.49 72.18
N PRO A 30 -17.05 2.49 71.57
CA PRO A 30 -17.75 1.50 70.75
C PRO A 30 -18.92 0.82 71.46
N GLY A 31 -18.82 0.67 72.79
CA GLY A 31 -19.89 0.16 73.65
C GLY A 31 -20.10 1.07 74.85
N MET A 32 -21.34 1.44 75.16
CA MET A 32 -21.65 2.33 76.29
C MET A 32 -23.01 2.00 76.89
N VAL A 33 -23.08 1.99 78.22
CA VAL A 33 -24.32 1.99 78.99
C VAL A 33 -24.17 2.92 80.20
N GLY A 34 -25.18 3.74 80.45
CA GLY A 34 -25.33 4.51 81.70
C GLY A 34 -24.77 5.93 81.72
N LEU A 35 -24.16 6.43 80.63
CA LEU A 35 -23.75 7.83 80.54
C LEU A 35 -24.93 8.72 80.11
N ASP A 36 -24.94 9.96 80.63
CA ASP A 36 -25.87 11.02 80.22
C ASP A 36 -25.30 11.86 79.06
N GLU A 37 -26.14 12.74 78.49
CA GLU A 37 -25.69 13.73 77.51
C GLU A 37 -24.74 14.78 78.13
N PRO A 38 -23.75 15.29 77.39
CA PRO A 38 -23.51 15.09 75.95
C PRO A 38 -22.74 13.80 75.59
N TRP A 39 -22.28 13.06 76.59
CA TRP A 39 -21.36 11.94 76.40
C TRP A 39 -22.04 10.72 75.77
N ALA A 40 -23.32 10.52 76.07
CA ALA A 40 -24.15 9.48 75.50
C ALA A 40 -24.26 9.58 73.98
N GLY A 41 -24.55 10.79 73.46
CA GLY A 41 -24.66 11.06 72.03
C GLY A 41 -23.30 11.13 71.33
N ALA A 42 -22.32 11.81 71.95
CA ALA A 42 -20.99 11.97 71.36
C ALA A 42 -20.20 10.66 71.29
N ARG A 43 -20.43 9.74 72.24
CA ARG A 43 -19.70 8.48 72.41
C ARG A 43 -18.18 8.62 72.43
N GLN A 44 -17.70 9.73 72.97
CA GLN A 44 -16.28 10.00 73.13
C GLN A 44 -16.06 11.07 74.20
N THR A 45 -14.85 11.10 74.75
CA THR A 45 -14.39 12.12 75.69
C THR A 45 -12.95 12.54 75.36
N PRO A 46 -12.52 13.77 75.71
CA PRO A 46 -11.11 14.11 75.73
C PRO A 46 -10.35 13.25 76.75
N LEU A 47 -9.04 13.08 76.56
CA LEU A 47 -8.20 12.28 77.46
C LEU A 47 -8.20 12.77 78.93
N THR A 48 -8.56 14.03 79.19
CA THR A 48 -8.74 14.57 80.55
C THR A 48 -9.82 13.85 81.36
N HIS A 49 -10.73 13.12 80.71
CA HIS A 49 -11.80 12.33 81.33
C HIS A 49 -11.55 10.81 81.23
N SER A 50 -10.41 10.37 80.71
CA SER A 50 -10.15 8.96 80.41
C SER A 50 -9.37 8.29 81.54
N LEU A 51 -10.05 7.64 82.49
CA LEU A 51 -9.37 6.71 83.40
C LEU A 51 -8.81 5.49 82.65
N CYS A 52 -9.44 5.13 81.52
CA CYS A 52 -9.04 4.00 80.68
C CYS A 52 -7.66 4.21 80.04
N GLN A 53 -7.19 5.45 79.88
CA GLN A 53 -5.84 5.72 79.35
C GLN A 53 -4.74 5.16 80.27
N HIS A 54 -5.01 5.07 81.58
CA HIS A 54 -4.06 4.51 82.53
C HIS A 54 -3.97 2.99 82.41
N VAL A 55 -5.08 2.31 82.08
CA VAL A 55 -5.08 0.88 81.72
C VAL A 55 -4.29 0.67 80.42
N VAL A 56 -4.49 1.51 79.40
CA VAL A 56 -3.73 1.45 78.15
C VAL A 56 -2.23 1.69 78.35
N THR A 57 -1.88 2.68 79.19
CA THR A 57 -0.49 3.06 79.44
C THR A 57 0.25 2.02 80.27
N SER A 58 -0.42 1.44 81.28
CA SER A 58 0.21 0.45 82.17
C SER A 58 0.20 -0.96 81.59
N GLY A 59 -0.78 -1.31 80.76
CA GLY A 59 -1.02 -2.66 80.31
C GLY A 59 -1.78 -3.54 81.33
N GLU A 60 -2.08 -3.00 82.51
CA GLU A 60 -2.59 -3.75 83.66
C GLU A 60 -4.01 -3.29 84.05
N PRO A 61 -4.81 -4.16 84.70
CA PRO A 61 -6.09 -3.76 85.28
C PRO A 61 -5.96 -2.58 86.25
N LEU A 62 -6.87 -1.61 86.15
CA LEU A 62 -6.96 -0.48 87.10
C LEU A 62 -8.21 -0.66 87.95
N VAL A 63 -8.03 -0.91 89.25
CA VAL A 63 -9.12 -1.14 90.20
C VAL A 63 -9.02 -0.12 91.33
N LEU A 64 -10.01 0.75 91.43
CA LEU A 64 -10.07 1.87 92.37
C LEU A 64 -11.34 1.74 93.20
N ALA A 65 -11.17 1.73 94.52
CA ALA A 65 -12.29 1.79 95.43
C ALA A 65 -12.92 3.18 95.44
N ASP A 66 -12.09 4.23 95.37
CA ASP A 66 -12.48 5.62 95.23
C ASP A 66 -11.44 6.38 94.39
N ALA A 67 -11.79 6.77 93.17
CA ALA A 67 -10.90 7.46 92.24
C ALA A 67 -10.42 8.84 92.74
N ARG A 68 -11.09 9.42 93.75
CA ARG A 68 -10.72 10.71 94.37
C ARG A 68 -9.52 10.59 95.32
N GLU A 69 -9.30 9.40 95.87
CA GLU A 69 -8.22 9.14 96.83
C GLU A 69 -6.93 8.70 96.15
N GLU A 70 -7.00 8.33 94.86
CA GLU A 70 -5.90 7.76 94.10
C GLU A 70 -5.13 8.84 93.34
N PRO A 71 -3.83 9.05 93.62
CA PRO A 71 -3.04 10.15 93.02
C PRO A 71 -3.00 10.15 91.49
N LEU A 72 -3.17 8.98 90.86
CA LEU A 72 -3.16 8.85 89.41
C LEU A 72 -4.44 9.38 88.75
N THR A 73 -5.55 9.42 89.48
CA THR A 73 -6.89 9.70 88.92
C THR A 73 -7.63 10.84 89.61
N CYS A 74 -7.15 11.33 90.76
CA CYS A 74 -7.83 12.33 91.57
C CYS A 74 -8.10 13.65 90.86
N ASP A 75 -7.27 14.00 89.86
CA ASP A 75 -7.41 15.21 89.04
C ASP A 75 -8.25 15.00 87.77
N SER A 76 -8.79 13.79 87.56
CA SER A 76 -9.57 13.48 86.34
C SER A 76 -10.93 14.18 86.35
N LEU A 77 -11.26 14.83 85.24
CA LEU A 77 -12.58 15.44 85.03
C LEU A 77 -13.71 14.40 84.93
N ALA A 78 -13.38 13.11 84.80
CA ALA A 78 -14.37 12.05 84.86
C ALA A 78 -15.08 11.95 86.21
N ILE A 79 -14.44 12.39 87.29
CA ILE A 79 -15.02 12.36 88.63
C ILE A 79 -16.20 13.36 88.72
N PRO A 80 -16.01 14.68 88.47
CA PRO A 80 -17.11 15.64 88.54
C PRO A 80 -18.10 15.53 87.37
N ASP A 81 -17.64 15.19 86.16
CA ASP A 81 -18.46 15.34 84.96
C ASP A 81 -19.14 14.04 84.49
N LEU A 82 -18.60 12.88 84.89
CA LEU A 82 -19.13 11.55 84.55
C LEU A 82 -19.50 10.73 85.80
N GLY A 83 -19.25 11.26 87.01
CA GLY A 83 -19.55 10.58 88.28
C GLY A 83 -18.69 9.35 88.54
N VAL A 84 -17.47 9.28 87.99
CA VAL A 84 -16.61 8.10 88.11
C VAL A 84 -15.94 8.07 89.50
N VAL A 85 -16.53 7.36 90.44
CA VAL A 85 -16.02 7.25 91.82
C VAL A 85 -15.44 5.87 92.08
N GLY A 86 -16.23 4.81 92.01
CA GLY A 86 -15.72 3.45 91.97
C GLY A 86 -15.37 3.09 90.53
N TYR A 87 -14.15 2.60 90.27
CA TYR A 87 -13.73 2.24 88.91
C TYR A 87 -13.02 0.89 88.87
N ALA A 88 -13.40 0.01 87.95
CA ALA A 88 -12.61 -1.17 87.60
C ALA A 88 -12.52 -1.25 86.08
N GLY A 89 -11.31 -1.19 85.54
CA GLY A 89 -11.03 -1.25 84.10
C GLY A 89 -10.11 -2.40 83.77
N MET A 90 -10.55 -3.28 82.87
CA MET A 90 -9.76 -4.39 82.36
C MET A 90 -9.23 -4.07 80.96
N PRO A 91 -8.00 -4.44 80.60
CA PRO A 91 -7.40 -4.12 79.32
C PRO A 91 -8.10 -4.83 78.16
N LEU A 92 -8.28 -4.10 77.05
CA LEU A 92 -8.73 -4.65 75.78
C LEU A 92 -7.57 -4.72 74.81
N VAL A 93 -7.22 -5.91 74.35
CA VAL A 93 -5.99 -6.17 73.60
C VAL A 93 -6.23 -6.56 72.15
N ASP A 94 -5.35 -6.11 71.26
CA ASP A 94 -5.30 -6.56 69.86
C ASP A 94 -4.63 -7.94 69.71
N MET A 95 -4.32 -8.34 68.47
CA MET A 95 -3.69 -9.63 68.15
C MET A 95 -2.22 -9.71 68.58
N ASP A 96 -1.53 -8.59 68.66
CA ASP A 96 -0.11 -8.48 69.01
C ASP A 96 0.09 -8.26 70.52
N GLY A 97 -1.00 -8.12 71.27
CA GLY A 97 -0.99 -7.87 72.71
C GLY A 97 -0.97 -6.38 73.07
N HIS A 98 -1.10 -5.47 72.11
CA HIS A 98 -1.22 -4.05 72.43
C HIS A 98 -2.58 -3.76 73.06
N VAL A 99 -2.57 -3.00 74.14
CA VAL A 99 -3.80 -2.55 74.79
C VAL A 99 -4.39 -1.38 74.00
N LEU A 100 -5.54 -1.61 73.36
CA LEU A 100 -6.27 -0.62 72.58
C LEU A 100 -7.20 0.25 73.43
N GLY A 101 -7.51 -0.21 74.64
CA GLY A 101 -8.50 0.43 75.50
C GLY A 101 -8.85 -0.39 76.74
N SER A 102 -10.03 -0.14 77.30
CA SER A 102 -10.51 -0.85 78.48
C SER A 102 -12.00 -1.17 78.41
N LEU A 103 -12.38 -2.36 78.89
CA LEU A 103 -13.73 -2.62 79.35
C LEU A 103 -13.80 -2.26 80.84
N CYS A 104 -14.61 -1.26 81.17
CA CYS A 104 -14.69 -0.76 82.54
C CYS A 104 -16.11 -0.79 83.12
N ALA A 105 -16.14 -0.99 84.43
CA ALA A 105 -17.29 -0.89 85.33
C ALA A 105 -17.10 0.37 86.20
N ILE A 106 -18.15 1.19 86.30
CA ILE A 106 -18.11 2.51 86.93
C ILE A 106 -19.28 2.65 87.89
N ASP A 107 -18.99 3.05 89.13
CA ASP A 107 -19.97 3.35 90.18
C ASP A 107 -19.85 4.82 90.63
N THR A 108 -20.97 5.42 91.01
CA THR A 108 -21.02 6.83 91.47
C THR A 108 -20.73 6.99 92.95
N ARG A 109 -20.44 5.88 93.64
CA ARG A 109 -20.05 5.84 95.04
C ARG A 109 -18.81 4.97 95.23
N PRO A 110 -18.07 5.14 96.36
CA PRO A 110 -16.96 4.25 96.67
C PRO A 110 -17.41 2.79 96.72
N ARG A 111 -16.64 1.89 96.11
CA ARG A 111 -17.01 0.48 95.97
C ARG A 111 -15.83 -0.44 96.28
N GLN A 112 -16.05 -1.41 97.16
CA GLN A 112 -15.10 -2.51 97.31
C GLN A 112 -15.41 -3.59 96.27
N TRP A 113 -14.47 -3.81 95.35
CA TRP A 113 -14.59 -4.79 94.28
C TRP A 113 -14.27 -6.20 94.80
N SER A 114 -15.20 -7.13 94.65
CA SER A 114 -14.98 -8.53 94.99
C SER A 114 -14.19 -9.26 93.92
N ALA A 115 -13.46 -10.31 94.33
CA ALA A 115 -12.73 -11.17 93.39
C ALA A 115 -13.64 -11.77 92.30
N ARG A 116 -14.92 -12.03 92.62
CA ARG A 116 -15.90 -12.53 91.66
C ARG A 116 -16.26 -11.49 90.60
N GLU A 117 -16.45 -10.23 90.99
CA GLU A 117 -16.77 -9.14 90.05
C GLU A 117 -15.60 -8.84 89.12
N LEU A 118 -14.37 -8.81 89.66
CA LEU A 118 -13.17 -8.62 88.86
C LEU A 118 -12.96 -9.77 87.88
N GLY A 119 -13.14 -11.03 88.31
CA GLY A 119 -13.05 -12.19 87.41
C GLY A 119 -14.11 -12.16 86.28
N LEU A 120 -15.34 -11.75 86.58
CA LEU A 120 -16.37 -11.56 85.55
C LEU A 120 -16.00 -10.46 84.55
N LEU A 121 -15.46 -9.34 85.02
CA LEU A 121 -15.04 -8.24 84.16
C LEU A 121 -13.85 -8.63 83.29
N GLU A 122 -12.91 -9.40 83.83
CA GLU A 122 -11.76 -9.96 83.11
C GLU A 122 -12.21 -10.92 82.00
N ASP A 123 -13.10 -11.87 82.30
CA ASP A 123 -13.67 -12.79 81.31
C ASP A 123 -14.41 -12.05 80.18
N LEU A 124 -15.20 -11.02 80.53
CA LEU A 124 -15.90 -10.18 79.56
C LEU A 124 -14.93 -9.34 78.72
N ALA A 125 -13.84 -8.85 79.31
CA ALA A 125 -12.81 -8.09 78.60
C ALA A 125 -12.04 -8.98 77.62
N ALA A 126 -11.74 -10.23 78.01
CA ALA A 126 -11.13 -11.22 77.14
C ALA A 126 -12.05 -11.54 75.94
N ALA A 127 -13.35 -11.76 76.19
CA ALA A 127 -14.34 -11.97 75.13
C ALA A 127 -14.51 -10.74 74.23
N CYS A 128 -14.49 -9.54 74.79
CA CYS A 128 -14.56 -8.28 74.04
C CYS A 128 -13.32 -8.08 73.16
N SER A 129 -12.13 -8.40 73.68
CA SER A 129 -10.86 -8.39 72.94
C SER A 129 -10.90 -9.35 71.75
N ALA A 130 -11.43 -10.57 71.93
CA ALA A 130 -11.60 -11.52 70.83
C ALA A 130 -12.53 -10.98 69.71
N GLU A 131 -13.62 -10.30 70.08
CA GLU A 131 -14.52 -9.68 69.09
C GLU A 131 -13.88 -8.48 68.38
N LEU A 132 -13.10 -7.64 69.09
CA LEU A 132 -12.34 -6.54 68.51
C LEU A 132 -11.37 -7.04 67.43
N ARG A 133 -10.58 -8.06 67.76
CA ARG A 133 -9.59 -8.67 66.86
C ARG A 133 -10.24 -9.13 65.55
N LEU A 134 -11.36 -9.85 65.64
CA LEU A 134 -12.10 -10.33 64.46
C LEU A 134 -12.60 -9.18 63.58
N ARG A 135 -13.14 -8.11 64.20
CA ARG A 135 -13.64 -6.94 63.47
C ARG A 135 -12.50 -6.19 62.76
N ILE A 136 -11.34 -6.04 63.40
CA ILE A 136 -10.16 -5.38 62.81
C ILE A 136 -9.69 -6.17 61.58
N VAL A 137 -9.47 -7.48 61.72
CA VAL A 137 -9.03 -8.34 60.61
C VAL A 137 -10.04 -8.35 59.46
N SER A 138 -11.34 -8.44 59.76
CA SER A 138 -12.39 -8.39 58.74
C SER A 138 -12.34 -7.10 57.93
N LYS A 139 -12.21 -5.95 58.61
CA LYS A 139 -12.13 -4.64 57.94
C LYS A 139 -10.84 -4.45 57.14
N GLN A 140 -9.72 -4.95 57.63
CA GLN A 140 -8.47 -4.94 56.89
C GLN A 140 -8.55 -5.80 55.61
N ARG A 141 -9.16 -6.99 55.71
CA ARG A 141 -9.39 -7.88 54.56
C ARG A 141 -10.31 -7.25 53.52
N GLU A 142 -11.41 -6.62 53.93
CA GLU A 142 -12.33 -5.92 53.02
C GLU A 142 -11.59 -4.82 52.22
N ARG A 143 -10.76 -4.02 52.90
CA ARG A 143 -9.94 -2.98 52.24
C ARG A 143 -8.93 -3.57 51.27
N ALA A 144 -8.19 -4.60 51.68
CA ALA A 144 -7.20 -5.24 50.83
C ALA A 144 -7.83 -5.85 49.56
N LEU A 145 -9.02 -6.46 49.68
CA LEU A 145 -9.75 -6.98 48.52
C LEU A 145 -10.18 -5.87 47.56
N ALA A 146 -10.72 -4.77 48.08
CA ALA A 146 -11.11 -3.61 47.28
C ALA A 146 -9.90 -2.97 46.55
N ASP A 147 -8.77 -2.85 47.24
CA ASP A 147 -7.53 -2.32 46.65
C ASP A 147 -7.00 -3.23 45.53
N MET A 148 -7.06 -4.55 45.72
CA MET A 148 -6.67 -5.54 44.71
C MET A 148 -7.59 -5.51 43.47
N GLU A 149 -8.91 -5.40 43.67
CA GLU A 149 -9.87 -5.27 42.56
C GLU A 149 -9.62 -3.98 41.76
N GLY A 150 -9.40 -2.85 42.43
CA GLY A 150 -9.05 -1.59 41.78
C GLY A 150 -7.71 -1.65 41.03
N ALA A 151 -6.71 -2.32 41.58
CA ALA A 151 -5.44 -2.57 40.90
C ALA A 151 -5.60 -3.45 39.66
N ARG A 152 -6.40 -4.53 39.76
CA ARG A 152 -6.68 -5.44 38.64
C ARG A 152 -7.44 -4.76 37.51
N ALA A 153 -8.43 -3.91 37.81
CA ALA A 153 -9.16 -3.14 36.81
C ALA A 153 -8.22 -2.20 36.03
N ARG A 154 -7.38 -1.42 36.73
CA ARG A 154 -6.38 -0.54 36.10
C ARG A 154 -5.35 -1.31 35.27
N ALA A 155 -4.88 -2.46 35.76
CA ALA A 155 -3.96 -3.31 35.01
C ALA A 155 -4.62 -3.89 33.75
N GLY A 156 -5.90 -4.27 33.82
CA GLY A 156 -6.68 -4.73 32.67
C GLY A 156 -6.86 -3.64 31.61
N GLU A 157 -7.21 -2.42 32.02
CA GLU A 157 -7.32 -1.27 31.11
C GLU A 157 -5.98 -0.92 30.46
N ALA A 158 -4.89 -0.91 31.23
CA ALA A 158 -3.55 -0.67 30.70
C ALA A 158 -3.12 -1.77 29.72
N ALA A 159 -3.34 -3.04 30.05
CA ALA A 159 -3.03 -4.17 29.18
C ALA A 159 -3.83 -4.12 27.87
N ALA A 160 -5.11 -3.74 27.92
CA ALA A 160 -5.93 -3.56 26.73
C ALA A 160 -5.35 -2.45 25.82
N ARG A 161 -5.00 -1.28 26.38
CA ARG A 161 -4.36 -0.19 25.62
C ARG A 161 -3.02 -0.60 25.00
N TYR A 162 -2.17 -1.31 25.75
CA TYR A 162 -0.90 -1.79 25.23
C TYR A 162 -1.07 -2.78 24.09
N ARG A 163 -2.05 -3.69 24.20
CA ARG A 163 -2.35 -4.65 23.13
C ARG A 163 -2.82 -3.94 21.86
N THR A 164 -3.79 -3.03 21.95
CA THR A 164 -4.23 -2.23 20.80
C THR A 164 -3.08 -1.44 20.16
N ALA A 165 -2.18 -0.87 20.96
CA ALA A 165 -1.00 -0.16 20.43
C ALA A 165 0.00 -1.10 19.74
N LEU A 166 0.19 -2.32 20.27
CA LEU A 166 1.03 -3.34 19.67
C LEU A 166 0.45 -3.82 18.33
N ASP A 167 -0.84 -4.13 18.30
CA ASP A 167 -1.56 -4.59 17.10
C ASP A 167 -1.45 -3.53 15.98
N ARG A 168 -1.73 -2.26 16.33
CA ARG A 168 -1.57 -1.11 15.42
C ARG A 168 -0.12 -0.96 14.90
N SER A 169 0.88 -1.16 15.75
CA SER A 169 2.30 -1.09 15.35
C SER A 169 2.68 -2.26 14.43
N GLN A 170 2.17 -3.45 14.69
CA GLN A 170 2.40 -4.63 13.84
C GLN A 170 1.75 -4.47 12.47
N LEU A 171 0.54 -3.90 12.39
CA LEU A 171 -0.12 -3.58 11.13
C LEU A 171 0.74 -2.64 10.27
N LEU A 172 1.26 -1.56 10.85
CA LEU A 172 2.13 -0.63 10.13
C LEU A 172 3.43 -1.28 9.65
N LEU A 173 4.05 -2.13 10.47
CA LEU A 173 5.26 -2.85 10.08
C LEU A 173 4.99 -3.85 8.94
N LYS A 174 3.87 -4.59 9.01
CA LYS A 174 3.45 -5.50 7.94
C LYS A 174 3.16 -4.73 6.65
N ALA A 175 2.49 -3.60 6.73
CA ALA A 175 2.19 -2.76 5.57
C ALA A 175 3.46 -2.22 4.93
N ALA A 176 4.41 -1.72 5.73
CA ALA A 176 5.70 -1.26 5.24
C ALA A 176 6.47 -2.38 4.54
N GLY A 177 6.42 -3.62 5.03
CA GLY A 177 7.06 -4.77 4.40
C GLY A 177 6.37 -5.24 3.12
N ALA A 178 5.06 -5.51 3.18
CA ALA A 178 4.30 -6.10 2.07
C ALA A 178 4.20 -5.17 0.85
N LEU A 179 4.18 -3.85 1.07
CA LEU A 179 4.11 -2.86 -0.02
C LEU A 179 5.46 -2.57 -0.69
N VAL A 180 6.58 -3.04 -0.12
CA VAL A 180 7.90 -2.84 -0.73
C VAL A 180 8.10 -3.68 -1.98
N ASP A 181 7.47 -4.85 -2.08
CA ASP A 181 7.71 -5.79 -3.18
C ASP A 181 6.73 -5.65 -4.35
N THR A 182 5.72 -4.77 -4.26
CA THR A 182 4.68 -4.64 -5.29
C THR A 182 5.16 -3.89 -6.54
N THR A 183 4.89 -4.42 -7.73
CA THR A 183 5.34 -3.81 -9.00
C THR A 183 4.22 -3.06 -9.73
N GLY A 184 2.96 -3.46 -9.55
CA GLY A 184 1.81 -2.87 -10.25
C GLY A 184 0.69 -2.37 -9.33
N LEU A 185 -0.15 -1.47 -9.86
CA LEU A 185 -1.26 -0.87 -9.11
C LEU A 185 -2.30 -1.89 -8.61
N ALA A 186 -2.59 -2.92 -9.40
CA ALA A 186 -3.52 -3.99 -9.00
C ALA A 186 -3.00 -4.77 -7.80
N GLU A 187 -1.69 -5.03 -7.75
CA GLU A 187 -1.04 -5.71 -6.63
C GLU A 187 -1.02 -4.83 -5.38
N VAL A 188 -0.73 -3.52 -5.52
CA VAL A 188 -0.82 -2.56 -4.40
C VAL A 188 -2.21 -2.59 -3.78
N ARG A 189 -3.27 -2.46 -4.61
CA ARG A 189 -4.66 -2.51 -4.15
C ARG A 189 -4.94 -3.80 -3.38
N GLN A 190 -4.52 -4.93 -3.95
CA GLN A 190 -4.73 -6.26 -3.38
C GLN A 190 -4.04 -6.41 -2.02
N GLN A 191 -2.78 -6.01 -1.90
CA GLN A 191 -2.02 -6.06 -0.64
C GLN A 191 -2.63 -5.15 0.42
N VAL A 192 -3.04 -3.93 0.06
CA VAL A 192 -3.70 -3.01 0.99
C VAL A 192 -5.01 -3.60 1.52
N ARG A 193 -5.83 -4.22 0.66
CA ARG A 193 -7.04 -4.92 1.09
C ARG A 193 -6.72 -6.00 2.12
N ASP A 194 -5.78 -6.89 1.81
CA ASP A 194 -5.47 -8.05 2.64
C ASP A 194 -4.82 -7.65 3.99
N LEU A 195 -4.10 -6.54 4.03
CA LEU A 195 -3.54 -5.97 5.27
C LEU A 195 -4.62 -5.41 6.19
N ILE A 196 -5.65 -4.79 5.63
CA ILE A 196 -6.65 -4.03 6.38
C ILE A 196 -7.82 -4.91 6.85
N THR A 197 -8.04 -6.09 6.26
CA THR A 197 -9.06 -7.06 6.67
C THR A 197 -8.88 -7.70 8.06
N GLY A 198 -7.80 -7.36 8.78
CA GLY A 198 -7.58 -7.75 10.18
C GLY A 198 -8.22 -6.78 11.17
N ASP A 199 -7.40 -5.97 11.84
CA ASP A 199 -7.78 -5.20 13.03
C ASP A 199 -8.81 -4.06 12.82
N LEU A 200 -9.05 -3.63 11.58
CA LEU A 200 -9.96 -2.52 11.24
C LEU A 200 -11.31 -2.98 10.68
N GLU A 201 -11.42 -4.24 10.26
CA GLU A 201 -12.61 -4.90 9.72
C GLU A 201 -13.51 -4.08 8.76
N PRO A 202 -12.98 -3.31 7.78
CA PRO A 202 -13.85 -2.71 6.78
C PRO A 202 -14.41 -3.78 5.83
N VAL A 203 -15.68 -3.61 5.45
CA VAL A 203 -16.32 -4.45 4.41
C VAL A 203 -15.89 -4.07 3.00
N TYR A 204 -15.29 -2.88 2.83
CA TYR A 204 -14.80 -2.40 1.55
C TYR A 204 -13.47 -1.64 1.69
N VAL A 205 -12.51 -1.98 0.84
CA VAL A 205 -11.25 -1.26 0.67
C VAL A 205 -11.06 -0.96 -0.81
N GLY A 206 -11.01 0.32 -1.16
CA GLY A 206 -10.88 0.78 -2.55
C GLY A 206 -9.68 1.71 -2.72
N LEU A 207 -9.08 1.67 -3.90
CA LEU A 207 -7.95 2.53 -4.26
C LEU A 207 -8.33 3.37 -5.49
N VAL A 208 -8.15 4.68 -5.39
CA VAL A 208 -8.37 5.61 -6.49
C VAL A 208 -7.07 6.35 -6.75
N VAL A 209 -6.64 6.40 -8.01
CA VAL A 209 -5.40 7.04 -8.44
C VAL A 209 -5.69 8.24 -9.33
N VAL A 210 -4.90 9.30 -9.23
CA VAL A 210 -4.97 10.45 -10.13
C VAL A 210 -4.21 10.12 -11.42
N GLU A 211 -4.86 10.34 -12.56
CA GLU A 211 -4.30 10.21 -13.91
C GLU A 211 -4.40 11.54 -14.65
N ASP A 212 -3.40 11.83 -15.47
CA ASP A 212 -3.30 13.03 -16.31
C ASP A 212 -3.50 14.36 -15.56
N GLY A 213 -3.29 14.36 -14.23
CA GLY A 213 -3.38 15.53 -13.35
C GLY A 213 -4.79 16.07 -13.05
N ASN A 214 -5.85 15.59 -13.72
CA ASN A 214 -7.22 16.09 -13.49
C ASN A 214 -8.31 15.00 -13.49
N ARG A 215 -7.93 13.74 -13.64
CA ARG A 215 -8.87 12.61 -13.61
C ARG A 215 -8.50 11.67 -12.49
N LEU A 216 -9.51 11.02 -11.92
CA LEU A 216 -9.37 9.95 -10.95
C LEU A 216 -9.83 8.65 -11.62
N ARG A 217 -8.98 7.63 -11.54
CA ARG A 217 -9.31 6.26 -11.91
C ARG A 217 -9.42 5.40 -10.66
N ARG A 218 -10.57 4.78 -10.48
CA ARG A 218 -10.80 3.77 -9.45
C ARG A 218 -10.26 2.44 -9.93
N LEU A 219 -9.43 1.81 -9.11
CA LEU A 219 -8.86 0.51 -9.44
C LEU A 219 -9.88 -0.58 -9.16
N VAL A 220 -10.31 -1.26 -10.21
CA VAL A 220 -11.33 -2.30 -10.19
C VAL A 220 -10.79 -3.61 -9.62
N ASP A 221 -11.56 -4.26 -8.75
CA ASP A 221 -11.29 -5.61 -8.28
C ASP A 221 -11.40 -6.63 -9.41
N SER A 222 -10.40 -7.51 -9.51
CA SER A 222 -10.48 -8.68 -10.37
C SER A 222 -11.54 -9.68 -9.86
N THR A 223 -11.88 -9.65 -8.57
CA THR A 223 -12.92 -10.52 -7.98
C THR A 223 -14.35 -10.07 -8.31
N GLY A 224 -14.55 -8.83 -8.76
CA GLY A 224 -15.86 -8.29 -9.16
C GLY A 224 -16.86 -8.08 -8.01
N THR A 225 -16.40 -8.07 -6.75
CA THR A 225 -17.23 -7.92 -5.54
C THR A 225 -17.88 -6.54 -5.42
N ALA A 226 -17.36 -5.53 -6.11
CA ALA A 226 -17.86 -4.16 -6.11
C ALA A 226 -18.18 -3.67 -7.55
N PRO A 227 -19.35 -4.00 -8.11
CA PRO A 227 -19.73 -3.62 -9.49
C PRO A 227 -19.66 -2.11 -9.77
N MET A 228 -19.89 -1.30 -8.73
CA MET A 228 -19.77 0.16 -8.80
C MET A 228 -18.38 0.63 -9.25
N GLU A 229 -17.33 -0.17 -9.03
CA GLU A 229 -15.97 0.20 -9.41
C GLU A 229 -15.83 0.33 -10.92
N ARG A 230 -16.55 -0.51 -11.70
CA ARG A 230 -16.59 -0.42 -13.16
C ARG A 230 -17.52 0.68 -13.64
N THR A 231 -18.69 0.82 -13.00
CA THR A 231 -19.68 1.84 -13.38
C THR A 231 -19.11 3.25 -13.21
N TYR A 232 -18.35 3.49 -12.13
CA TYR A 232 -17.72 4.77 -11.82
C TYR A 232 -16.20 4.63 -11.77
N GLU A 233 -15.65 3.98 -12.79
CA GLU A 233 -14.20 3.77 -12.92
C GLU A 233 -13.47 5.10 -13.07
N ASN A 234 -14.04 6.04 -13.83
CA ASN A 234 -13.41 7.29 -14.19
C ASN A 234 -14.29 8.50 -13.83
N TYR A 235 -13.71 9.49 -13.14
CA TYR A 235 -14.38 10.75 -12.82
C TYR A 235 -13.35 11.88 -12.64
N GLY A 236 -13.81 13.13 -12.68
CA GLY A 236 -12.91 14.29 -12.55
C GLY A 236 -12.40 14.48 -11.12
N LEU A 237 -11.18 15.03 -10.97
CA LEU A 237 -10.64 15.47 -9.68
C LEU A 237 -11.50 16.59 -9.06
N ASP A 238 -12.20 17.36 -9.90
CA ASP A 238 -13.14 18.39 -9.46
C ASP A 238 -14.57 17.89 -9.18
N ALA A 239 -14.86 16.62 -9.47
CA ALA A 239 -16.16 16.05 -9.23
C ALA A 239 -16.48 16.03 -7.72
N ALA A 240 -17.77 16.13 -7.38
CA ALA A 240 -18.23 16.12 -6.00
C ALA A 240 -18.24 14.69 -5.41
N TRP A 241 -17.09 14.03 -5.39
CA TRP A 241 -16.87 12.72 -4.76
C TRP A 241 -16.04 12.89 -3.48
N PRO A 242 -16.32 12.15 -2.39
CA PRO A 242 -15.50 12.20 -1.17
C PRO A 242 -14.02 11.90 -1.42
N THR A 243 -13.73 10.94 -2.30
CA THR A 243 -12.35 10.61 -2.73
C THR A 243 -11.67 11.75 -3.48
N ALA A 244 -12.41 12.46 -4.32
CA ALA A 244 -11.88 13.57 -5.11
C ALA A 244 -11.57 14.76 -4.21
N ARG A 245 -12.48 15.05 -3.27
CA ARG A 245 -12.27 16.03 -2.21
C ARG A 245 -11.06 15.68 -1.34
N ALA A 246 -10.94 14.43 -0.89
CA ALA A 246 -9.81 14.00 -0.08
C ALA A 246 -8.48 14.22 -0.80
N ALA A 247 -8.38 13.78 -2.06
CA ALA A 247 -7.18 13.96 -2.89
C ALA A 247 -6.84 15.45 -3.12
N ARG A 248 -7.83 16.27 -3.53
CA ARG A 248 -7.64 17.69 -3.84
C ARG A 248 -7.28 18.52 -2.61
N GLU A 249 -7.93 18.26 -1.49
CA GLU A 249 -7.72 19.01 -0.23
C GLU A 249 -6.57 18.44 0.61
N ASN A 250 -6.00 17.30 0.20
CA ASN A 250 -5.00 16.52 0.93
C ASN A 250 -5.36 16.34 2.41
N ARG A 251 -6.64 16.01 2.67
CA ARG A 251 -7.18 15.78 4.02
C ARG A 251 -8.06 14.54 4.04
N THR A 252 -8.07 13.86 5.18
CA THR A 252 -8.99 12.75 5.41
C THR A 252 -10.43 13.26 5.44
N ILE A 253 -11.31 12.62 4.67
CA ILE A 253 -12.75 12.90 4.62
C ILE A 253 -13.49 11.72 5.23
N LYS A 254 -14.23 11.96 6.32
CA LYS A 254 -15.14 11.00 6.94
C LYS A 254 -16.55 11.24 6.38
N VAL A 255 -17.28 10.16 6.16
CA VAL A 255 -18.69 10.13 5.78
C VAL A 255 -19.41 9.31 6.84
N ASP A 256 -20.31 9.96 7.58
CA ASP A 256 -21.00 9.33 8.72
C ASP A 256 -22.37 8.75 8.37
N GLY A 257 -22.83 8.93 7.13
CA GLY A 257 -24.06 8.33 6.64
C GLY A 257 -24.51 8.82 5.27
N LEU A 258 -25.58 8.21 4.77
CA LEU A 258 -26.11 8.45 3.44
C LEU A 258 -26.73 9.85 3.27
N GLU A 259 -27.32 10.41 4.33
CA GLU A 259 -27.94 11.73 4.34
C GLU A 259 -26.92 12.86 4.13
N GLU A 260 -25.76 12.77 4.80
CA GLU A 260 -24.63 13.69 4.57
C GLU A 260 -24.17 13.59 3.11
N LEU A 261 -24.05 12.36 2.61
CA LEU A 261 -23.54 12.13 1.28
C LEU A 261 -24.46 12.69 0.18
N ARG A 262 -25.78 12.55 0.34
CA ARG A 262 -26.79 13.15 -0.56
C ARG A 262 -26.83 14.68 -0.50
N ARG A 263 -26.43 15.28 0.62
CA ARG A 263 -26.44 16.74 0.81
C ARG A 263 -25.21 17.40 0.17
N ASP A 264 -24.03 16.79 0.37
CA ASP A 264 -22.75 17.46 0.10
C ASP A 264 -22.01 16.92 -1.13
N TYR A 265 -22.44 15.78 -1.69
CA TYR A 265 -21.75 15.08 -2.79
C TYR A 265 -22.69 14.70 -3.95
N ALA A 266 -22.10 14.23 -5.05
CA ALA A 266 -22.82 13.87 -6.27
C ALA A 266 -23.75 12.66 -6.04
N PRO A 267 -24.91 12.58 -6.73
CA PRO A 267 -25.85 11.45 -6.62
C PRO A 267 -25.20 10.09 -6.86
N GLU A 268 -24.27 10.02 -7.80
CA GLU A 268 -23.51 8.81 -8.14
C GLU A 268 -22.69 8.29 -6.96
N ALA A 269 -22.17 9.19 -6.11
CA ALA A 269 -21.46 8.80 -4.90
C ALA A 269 -22.41 8.17 -3.87
N ALA A 270 -23.67 8.63 -3.79
CA ALA A 270 -24.69 8.07 -2.89
C ALA A 270 -25.19 6.71 -3.38
N GLU A 271 -25.36 6.55 -4.68
CA GLU A 271 -25.68 5.26 -5.32
C GLU A 271 -24.57 4.24 -5.08
N ALA A 272 -23.32 4.63 -5.33
CA ALA A 272 -22.13 3.86 -5.01
C ALA A 272 -22.09 3.39 -3.55
N PHE A 273 -22.22 4.32 -2.59
CA PHE A 273 -22.21 4.04 -1.16
C PHE A 273 -23.31 3.06 -0.75
N THR A 274 -24.52 3.22 -1.30
CA THR A 274 -25.67 2.34 -1.04
C THR A 274 -25.46 0.96 -1.66
N SER A 275 -24.92 0.88 -2.88
CA SER A 275 -24.68 -0.39 -3.58
C SER A 275 -23.67 -1.29 -2.86
N LEU A 276 -22.73 -0.68 -2.14
CA LEU A 276 -21.72 -1.36 -1.31
C LEU A 276 -22.25 -1.72 0.09
N GLY A 277 -23.49 -1.34 0.44
CA GLY A 277 -24.08 -1.60 1.75
C GLY A 277 -23.43 -0.82 2.89
N LEU A 278 -22.77 0.30 2.59
CA LEU A 278 -22.01 1.05 3.59
C LEU A 278 -22.93 1.90 4.49
N ARG A 279 -22.51 2.06 5.74
CA ARG A 279 -23.07 3.01 6.71
C ARG A 279 -22.10 4.11 7.09
N SER A 280 -20.80 3.84 6.99
CA SER A 280 -19.76 4.86 7.14
C SER A 280 -18.59 4.58 6.19
N ALA A 281 -17.87 5.62 5.79
CA ALA A 281 -16.68 5.48 4.96
C ALA A 281 -15.68 6.59 5.22
N VAL A 282 -14.40 6.26 5.06
CA VAL A 282 -13.29 7.20 5.21
C VAL A 282 -12.40 7.18 3.98
N CYS A 283 -12.19 8.36 3.42
CA CYS A 283 -11.32 8.61 2.29
C CYS A 283 -10.04 9.29 2.81
N VAL A 284 -8.93 8.56 2.77
CA VAL A 284 -7.62 9.04 3.21
C VAL A 284 -6.81 9.46 1.97
N PRO A 285 -6.25 10.68 1.92
CA PRO A 285 -5.50 11.13 0.77
C PRO A 285 -4.21 10.33 0.61
N LEU A 286 -3.81 10.10 -0.64
CA LEU A 286 -2.50 9.57 -1.01
C LEU A 286 -1.62 10.73 -1.46
N PRO A 287 -0.76 11.27 -0.58
CA PRO A 287 0.09 12.40 -0.94
C PRO A 287 1.14 11.95 -1.95
N GLY A 288 1.29 12.68 -3.05
CA GLY A 288 2.45 12.54 -3.93
C GLY A 288 3.51 13.60 -3.66
N THR A 289 4.66 13.43 -4.27
CA THR A 289 5.78 14.39 -4.17
C THR A 289 5.50 15.73 -4.86
N VAL A 290 4.77 15.71 -5.98
CA VAL A 290 4.46 16.90 -6.80
C VAL A 290 2.96 17.16 -6.89
N VAL A 291 2.18 16.11 -7.15
CA VAL A 291 0.72 16.14 -7.28
C VAL A 291 0.10 15.09 -6.37
N PRO A 292 -1.16 15.25 -5.90
CA PRO A 292 -1.83 14.18 -5.16
C PRO A 292 -1.91 12.92 -6.02
N LEU A 293 -1.62 11.76 -5.42
CA LEU A 293 -1.67 10.47 -6.12
C LEU A 293 -3.06 9.88 -6.13
N GLY A 294 -3.96 10.34 -5.26
CA GLY A 294 -5.35 9.89 -5.19
C GLY A 294 -5.84 9.71 -3.76
N ALA A 295 -6.64 8.67 -3.51
CA ALA A 295 -7.21 8.39 -2.20
C ALA A 295 -7.39 6.89 -1.96
N LEU A 296 -7.14 6.48 -0.71
CA LEU A 296 -7.51 5.18 -0.17
C LEU A 296 -8.90 5.30 0.48
N VAL A 297 -9.80 4.37 0.19
CA VAL A 297 -11.16 4.34 0.73
C VAL A 297 -11.34 3.12 1.60
N LEU A 298 -11.83 3.31 2.81
CA LEU A 298 -12.29 2.25 3.70
C LEU A 298 -13.78 2.47 3.98
N GLY A 299 -14.57 1.41 3.92
CA GLY A 299 -16.01 1.45 4.17
C GLY A 299 -16.46 0.35 5.12
N TRP A 300 -17.42 0.67 5.99
CA TRP A 300 -18.02 -0.24 6.96
C TRP A 300 -19.54 -0.32 6.73
N ASP A 301 -20.12 -1.49 6.97
CA ASP A 301 -21.56 -1.75 6.93
C ASP A 301 -22.28 -1.33 8.24
N ASP A 302 -21.52 -0.92 9.25
CA ASP A 302 -22.01 -0.24 10.46
C ASP A 302 -21.40 1.18 10.61
N HIS A 303 -21.90 1.93 11.59
CA HIS A 303 -21.33 3.22 11.96
C HIS A 303 -19.96 3.02 12.63
N HIS A 304 -18.92 3.59 12.04
CA HIS A 304 -17.54 3.47 12.51
C HIS A 304 -16.96 4.83 12.89
N ASP A 305 -16.64 4.99 14.17
CA ASP A 305 -16.02 6.19 14.71
C ASP A 305 -14.51 6.01 14.84
N ILE A 306 -13.76 6.79 14.06
CA ILE A 306 -12.30 6.75 14.04
C ILE A 306 -11.75 7.64 15.14
N ASP A 307 -10.98 7.05 16.05
CA ASP A 307 -10.23 7.77 17.07
C ASP A 307 -8.95 8.43 16.51
N VAL A 308 -8.32 9.32 17.28
CA VAL A 308 -7.11 10.06 16.85
C VAL A 308 -5.95 9.12 16.48
N LEU A 309 -5.81 8.01 17.20
CA LEU A 309 -4.72 7.06 16.98
C LEU A 309 -5.01 6.15 15.77
N GLU A 310 -6.26 5.77 15.53
CA GLU A 310 -6.69 5.09 14.31
C GLU A 310 -6.53 5.99 13.09
N GLN A 311 -6.89 7.27 13.18
CA GLN A 311 -6.62 8.24 12.13
C GLN A 311 -5.12 8.32 11.80
N ALA A 312 -4.25 8.26 12.81
CA ALA A 312 -2.80 8.23 12.60
C ALA A 312 -2.34 6.94 11.88
N VAL A 313 -2.91 5.77 12.24
CA VAL A 313 -2.63 4.49 11.57
C VAL A 313 -3.07 4.55 10.11
N LEU A 314 -4.29 5.00 9.83
CA LEU A 314 -4.81 5.15 8.47
C LEU A 314 -3.96 6.12 7.64
N THR A 315 -3.52 7.23 8.24
CA THR A 315 -2.62 8.20 7.58
C THR A 315 -1.26 7.56 7.24
N ALA A 316 -0.70 6.78 8.16
CA ALA A 316 0.56 6.07 7.91
C ALA A 316 0.41 4.98 6.83
N LEU A 317 -0.68 4.19 6.87
CA LEU A 317 -1.02 3.23 5.82
C LEU A 317 -1.18 3.89 4.44
N ALA A 318 -1.88 5.02 4.38
CA ALA A 318 -2.00 5.83 3.17
C ALA A 318 -0.65 6.35 2.70
N GLY A 319 0.26 6.73 3.61
CA GLY A 319 1.64 7.10 3.28
C GLY A 319 2.44 5.97 2.64
N TYR A 320 2.36 4.75 3.19
CA TYR A 320 3.02 3.57 2.59
C TYR A 320 2.38 3.20 1.24
N THR A 321 1.05 3.23 1.17
CA THR A 321 0.29 2.98 -0.07
C THR A 321 0.68 3.99 -1.15
N ALA A 322 0.78 5.27 -0.80
CA ALA A 322 1.19 6.34 -1.71
C ALA A 322 2.58 6.08 -2.30
N ARG A 323 3.54 5.59 -1.50
CA ARG A 323 4.88 5.24 -2.00
C ARG A 323 4.86 4.07 -2.97
N ALA A 324 4.07 3.04 -2.68
CA ALA A 324 3.90 1.91 -3.58
C ALA A 324 3.21 2.31 -4.90
N VAL A 325 2.16 3.14 -4.82
CA VAL A 325 1.48 3.73 -5.99
C VAL A 325 2.43 4.60 -6.80
N GLU A 326 3.20 5.48 -6.17
CA GLU A 326 4.17 6.36 -6.84
C GLU A 326 5.21 5.56 -7.61
N ARG A 327 5.75 4.49 -7.00
CA ARG A 327 6.68 3.58 -7.66
C ARG A 327 6.04 2.87 -8.85
N ALA A 328 4.85 2.29 -8.67
CA ALA A 328 4.15 1.58 -9.74
C ALA A 328 3.85 2.50 -10.93
N LEU A 329 3.37 3.72 -10.66
CA LEU A 329 3.15 4.74 -11.70
C LEU A 329 4.45 5.19 -12.36
N PHE A 330 5.54 5.33 -11.60
CA PHE A 330 6.84 5.71 -12.16
C PHE A 330 7.37 4.64 -13.12
N VAL A 331 7.26 3.36 -12.76
CA VAL A 331 7.65 2.25 -13.65
C VAL A 331 6.77 2.24 -14.90
N ASP A 332 5.44 2.26 -14.74
CA ASP A 332 4.49 2.26 -15.86
C ASP A 332 4.72 3.45 -16.82
N ASN A 333 4.93 4.65 -16.28
CA ASN A 333 5.22 5.84 -17.08
C ASN A 333 6.57 5.76 -17.81
N ARG A 334 7.60 5.15 -17.19
CA ARG A 334 8.89 4.93 -17.86
C ARG A 334 8.73 4.03 -19.07
N VAL A 335 7.97 2.95 -18.95
CA VAL A 335 7.69 2.01 -20.05
C VAL A 335 6.90 2.69 -21.16
N LYS A 336 5.79 3.36 -20.80
CA LYS A 336 4.95 4.08 -21.77
C LYS A 336 5.71 5.16 -22.53
N ALA A 337 6.52 5.96 -21.85
CA ALA A 337 7.33 7.00 -22.48
C ALA A 337 8.34 6.41 -23.46
N ALA A 338 8.95 5.27 -23.11
CA ALA A 338 9.91 4.60 -23.97
C ALA A 338 9.26 4.02 -25.24
N ARG A 339 8.12 3.34 -25.11
CA ARG A 339 7.32 2.85 -26.24
C ARG A 339 6.86 4.00 -27.15
N GLN A 340 6.33 5.09 -26.58
CA GLN A 340 5.91 6.25 -27.37
C GLN A 340 7.07 6.91 -28.13
N MET A 341 8.24 7.02 -27.48
CA MET A 341 9.44 7.52 -28.14
C MET A 341 9.87 6.62 -29.29
N GLN A 342 9.86 5.30 -29.08
CA GLN A 342 10.21 4.31 -30.08
C GLN A 342 9.23 4.33 -31.27
N GLU A 343 7.92 4.36 -31.03
CA GLU A 343 6.89 4.50 -32.07
C GLU A 343 7.09 5.78 -32.89
N ALA A 344 7.42 6.90 -32.23
CA ALA A 344 7.73 8.16 -32.92
C ALA A 344 9.03 8.10 -33.74
N LEU A 345 9.92 7.14 -33.43
CA LEU A 345 11.13 6.85 -34.18
C LEU A 345 10.91 5.82 -35.31
N LEU A 346 9.71 5.32 -35.56
CA LEU A 346 9.41 4.49 -36.73
C LEU A 346 9.02 5.35 -37.93
N THR A 347 9.08 4.80 -39.14
CA THR A 347 8.84 5.54 -40.38
C THR A 347 7.40 5.38 -40.86
N THR A 348 6.75 6.49 -41.19
CA THR A 348 5.55 6.48 -42.03
C THR A 348 5.97 6.22 -43.49
N LEU A 349 5.47 5.15 -44.08
CA LEU A 349 5.87 4.72 -45.44
C LEU A 349 5.38 5.72 -46.50
N PRO A 350 6.20 6.03 -47.53
CA PRO A 350 5.80 6.90 -48.62
C PRO A 350 4.83 6.18 -49.58
N ASP A 351 3.99 6.94 -50.27
CA ASP A 351 3.23 6.44 -51.42
C ASP A 351 4.12 6.54 -52.67
N VAL A 352 4.40 5.39 -53.31
CA VAL A 352 5.30 5.30 -54.46
C VAL A 352 4.54 4.65 -55.63
N PRO A 353 4.32 5.38 -56.73
CA PRO A 353 3.62 4.84 -57.89
C PRO A 353 4.26 3.55 -58.40
N GLY A 354 3.44 2.51 -58.59
CA GLY A 354 3.90 1.21 -59.11
C GLY A 354 4.46 0.27 -58.03
N LEU A 355 4.32 0.60 -56.74
CA LEU A 355 4.70 -0.25 -55.61
C LEU A 355 3.61 -0.25 -54.54
N GLU A 356 3.44 -1.39 -53.86
CA GLU A 356 2.70 -1.47 -52.60
C GLU A 356 3.70 -1.67 -51.46
N LEU A 357 3.56 -0.91 -50.38
CA LEU A 357 4.41 -0.98 -49.20
C LEU A 357 3.57 -1.23 -47.95
N ALA A 358 4.03 -2.08 -47.05
CA ALA A 358 3.49 -2.20 -45.70
C ALA A 358 4.61 -2.50 -44.71
N ALA A 359 4.42 -2.07 -43.47
CA ALA A 359 5.31 -2.40 -42.38
C ALA A 359 4.52 -2.82 -41.15
N LEU A 360 5.12 -3.67 -40.34
CA LEU A 360 4.58 -4.09 -39.06
C LEU A 360 5.70 -4.02 -38.04
N TYR A 361 5.45 -3.31 -36.95
CA TYR A 361 6.28 -3.33 -35.77
C TYR A 361 5.54 -4.02 -34.63
N ARG A 362 6.19 -4.94 -33.93
CA ARG A 362 5.65 -5.58 -32.73
C ARG A 362 6.69 -5.50 -31.62
N PRO A 363 6.44 -4.75 -30.54
CA PRO A 363 7.36 -4.71 -29.41
C PRO A 363 7.32 -6.04 -28.63
N ALA A 364 8.40 -6.33 -27.91
CA ALA A 364 8.53 -7.44 -26.99
C ALA A 364 7.49 -7.34 -25.88
N ALA A 365 7.03 -8.50 -25.41
CA ALA A 365 6.03 -8.62 -24.35
C ALA A 365 6.57 -8.20 -22.97
N SER A 366 7.89 -8.11 -22.79
CA SER A 366 8.51 -7.66 -21.55
C SER A 366 8.45 -6.13 -21.44
N ASP A 367 7.67 -5.63 -20.49
CA ASP A 367 7.43 -4.19 -20.31
C ASP A 367 8.71 -3.37 -20.02
N ASP A 368 9.82 -3.98 -19.58
CA ASP A 368 11.05 -3.26 -19.25
C ASP A 368 12.02 -3.01 -20.43
N LEU A 369 11.71 -3.50 -21.64
CA LEU A 369 12.63 -3.52 -22.77
C LEU A 369 12.17 -2.59 -23.91
N VAL A 370 13.14 -1.91 -24.53
CA VAL A 370 12.95 -1.07 -25.73
C VAL A 370 13.91 -1.60 -26.78
N GLY A 371 13.42 -2.16 -27.88
CA GLY A 371 14.30 -2.77 -28.87
C GLY A 371 15.04 -1.77 -29.74
N GLY A 372 16.12 -2.29 -30.33
CA GLY A 372 16.92 -1.63 -31.36
C GLY A 372 16.40 -1.83 -32.78
N ASP A 373 15.37 -2.65 -32.96
CA ASP A 373 14.75 -2.99 -34.24
C ASP A 373 14.10 -1.79 -34.91
N TRP A 374 14.27 -1.71 -36.24
CA TRP A 374 13.68 -0.64 -37.02
C TRP A 374 13.54 -1.00 -38.49
N TYR A 375 12.67 -0.24 -39.15
CA TYR A 375 12.56 -0.19 -40.60
C TYR A 375 12.53 1.27 -41.05
N ASP A 376 12.89 1.49 -42.31
CA ASP A 376 12.80 2.80 -42.94
C ASP A 376 12.52 2.69 -44.43
N ALA A 377 11.76 3.66 -44.96
CA ALA A 377 11.49 3.80 -46.38
C ALA A 377 11.32 5.29 -46.72
N TYR A 378 12.01 5.76 -47.76
CA TYR A 378 11.92 7.15 -48.21
C TYR A 378 12.34 7.29 -49.67
N THR A 379 11.79 8.29 -50.35
CA THR A 379 12.11 8.59 -51.75
C THR A 379 13.30 9.54 -51.82
N LEU A 380 14.23 9.24 -52.71
CA LEU A 380 15.36 10.08 -53.04
C LEU A 380 15.07 10.91 -54.31
N PRO A 381 15.55 12.15 -54.37
CA PRO A 381 15.45 12.97 -55.57
C PRO A 381 16.23 12.31 -56.71
N ALA A 382 15.68 12.37 -57.93
CA ALA A 382 16.36 11.87 -59.11
C ALA A 382 17.65 12.67 -59.34
N ALA A 383 18.79 11.98 -59.47
CA ALA A 383 20.04 12.65 -59.73
C ALA A 383 20.06 13.29 -61.12
N GLY A 384 20.26 14.61 -61.18
CA GLY A 384 20.52 15.34 -62.41
C GLY A 384 19.33 15.77 -63.27
N GLY A 385 18.08 15.69 -62.78
CA GLY A 385 16.91 16.20 -63.50
C GLY A 385 16.61 17.68 -63.20
N GLY A 386 16.54 18.53 -64.23
CA GLY A 386 15.96 19.88 -64.09
C GLY A 386 14.47 19.81 -63.73
N GLU A 387 13.91 20.93 -63.24
CA GLU A 387 12.55 21.07 -62.66
C GLU A 387 11.37 20.48 -63.47
N ASP A 388 11.57 20.10 -64.74
CA ASP A 388 10.54 19.59 -65.67
C ASP A 388 10.62 18.06 -65.96
N SER A 389 11.45 17.28 -65.28
CA SER A 389 11.51 15.81 -65.47
C SER A 389 10.63 15.07 -64.46
N ALA A 390 9.76 14.16 -64.94
CA ALA A 390 8.88 13.35 -64.10
C ALA A 390 9.68 12.55 -63.04
N PRO A 391 9.16 12.39 -61.81
CA PRO A 391 9.92 11.86 -60.69
C PRO A 391 10.05 10.34 -60.81
N SER A 392 11.05 9.86 -61.53
CA SER A 392 11.52 8.48 -61.33
C SER A 392 12.49 8.48 -60.14
N GLY A 393 11.94 8.71 -58.95
CA GLY A 393 12.70 8.75 -57.70
C GLY A 393 13.13 7.36 -57.27
N VAL A 394 14.34 7.25 -56.73
CA VAL A 394 14.84 6.00 -56.13
C VAL A 394 14.15 5.81 -54.78
N LEU A 395 13.62 4.63 -54.50
CA LEU A 395 13.08 4.30 -53.17
C LEU A 395 14.18 3.64 -52.34
N ALA A 396 14.61 4.30 -51.26
CA ALA A 396 15.50 3.72 -50.27
C ALA A 396 14.69 2.92 -49.25
N LEU A 397 15.17 1.74 -48.89
CA LEU A 397 14.58 0.81 -47.93
C LEU A 397 15.67 0.38 -46.95
N SER A 398 15.33 0.29 -45.66
CA SER A 398 16.24 -0.21 -44.65
C SER A 398 15.49 -1.04 -43.62
N VAL A 399 16.12 -2.10 -43.12
CA VAL A 399 15.73 -2.79 -41.89
C VAL A 399 17.01 -3.10 -41.13
N GLY A 400 16.97 -2.99 -39.82
CA GLY A 400 18.11 -3.36 -39.00
C GLY A 400 17.75 -3.54 -37.54
N ASP A 401 18.74 -4.04 -36.81
CA ASP A 401 18.71 -4.22 -35.37
C ASP A 401 19.98 -3.58 -34.77
N ILE A 402 19.80 -2.77 -33.73
CA ILE A 402 20.88 -2.20 -32.93
C ILE A 402 21.02 -3.00 -31.65
N THR A 403 22.23 -3.53 -31.41
CA THR A 403 22.51 -4.36 -30.24
C THR A 403 22.13 -3.66 -28.93
N GLY A 404 21.27 -4.32 -28.16
CA GLY A 404 20.79 -3.87 -26.86
C GLY A 404 19.27 -3.66 -26.87
N HIS A 405 18.70 -3.64 -25.67
CA HIS A 405 17.25 -3.63 -25.48
C HIS A 405 16.83 -2.53 -24.49
N ASP A 406 17.46 -1.36 -24.60
CA ASP A 406 17.23 -0.21 -23.73
C ASP A 406 16.99 1.10 -24.51
N MET A 407 16.64 2.17 -23.77
CA MET A 407 16.43 3.51 -24.35
C MET A 407 17.62 4.02 -25.18
N LYS A 408 18.85 3.58 -24.86
CA LYS A 408 20.05 3.98 -25.58
C LYS A 408 20.10 3.29 -26.95
N ALA A 409 19.73 2.02 -27.04
CA ALA A 409 19.59 1.30 -28.31
C ALA A 409 18.58 1.98 -29.24
N ALA A 410 17.38 2.31 -28.73
CA ALA A 410 16.37 3.03 -29.51
C ALA A 410 16.82 4.43 -29.96
N THR A 411 17.57 5.15 -29.11
CA THR A 411 18.15 6.46 -29.48
C THR A 411 19.20 6.32 -30.59
N LEU A 412 20.06 5.30 -30.50
CA LEU A 412 21.07 5.01 -31.53
C LEU A 412 20.41 4.58 -32.84
N MET A 413 19.38 3.74 -32.79
CA MET A 413 18.57 3.36 -33.95
C MET A 413 18.06 4.60 -34.69
N GLY A 414 17.48 5.58 -33.98
CA GLY A 414 17.02 6.83 -34.58
C GLY A 414 18.15 7.65 -35.22
N GLN A 415 19.35 7.64 -34.63
CA GLN A 415 20.54 8.28 -35.20
C GLN A 415 21.03 7.55 -36.46
N VAL A 416 21.14 6.22 -36.42
CA VAL A 416 21.56 5.39 -37.58
C VAL A 416 20.63 5.64 -38.76
N ARG A 417 19.32 5.54 -38.53
CA ARG A 417 18.30 5.77 -39.57
C ARG A 417 18.43 7.15 -40.21
N ASN A 418 18.50 8.21 -39.41
CA ASN A 418 18.60 9.58 -39.93
C ASN A 418 19.94 9.87 -40.62
N MET A 419 21.02 9.26 -40.16
CA MET A 419 22.33 9.41 -40.79
C MET A 419 22.41 8.68 -42.12
N LEU A 420 21.75 7.51 -42.25
CA LEU A 420 21.62 6.82 -43.53
C LEU A 420 20.80 7.64 -44.51
N ARG A 421 19.65 8.20 -44.09
CA ARG A 421 18.86 9.16 -44.87
C ARG A 421 19.71 10.31 -45.41
N GLN A 422 20.50 10.92 -44.52
CA GLN A 422 21.35 12.03 -44.92
C GLN A 422 22.49 11.58 -45.85
N ALA A 423 23.10 10.42 -45.58
CA ALA A 423 24.18 9.89 -46.41
C ALA A 423 23.70 9.55 -47.83
N ASP A 424 22.50 9.01 -47.96
CA ASP A 424 21.83 8.77 -49.24
C ASP A 424 21.55 10.08 -49.98
N LEU A 425 21.06 11.11 -49.29
CA LEU A 425 20.82 12.42 -49.91
C LEU A 425 22.12 13.08 -50.40
N ASP A 426 23.19 13.01 -49.61
CA ASP A 426 24.50 13.58 -49.96
C ASP A 426 25.20 12.78 -51.09
N HIS A 427 24.85 11.50 -51.26
CA HIS A 427 25.45 10.60 -52.24
C HIS A 427 24.41 9.90 -53.12
N ALA A 428 23.37 10.61 -53.57
CA ALA A 428 22.24 10.03 -54.31
C ALA A 428 22.65 9.21 -55.56
N ASP A 429 23.83 9.50 -56.12
CA ASP A 429 24.40 8.81 -57.29
C ASP A 429 25.22 7.53 -56.99
N HIS A 430 25.49 7.20 -55.72
CA HIS A 430 26.54 6.24 -55.35
C HIS A 430 26.05 4.94 -54.69
N GLY A 431 24.73 4.69 -54.72
CA GLY A 431 24.13 3.43 -54.27
C GLY A 431 24.16 3.19 -52.76
N PRO A 432 23.49 2.13 -52.28
CA PRO A 432 23.32 1.87 -50.86
C PRO A 432 24.62 1.50 -50.12
N ALA A 433 25.62 0.90 -50.78
CA ALA A 433 26.89 0.58 -50.11
C ALA A 433 27.65 1.83 -49.72
N ARG A 434 27.54 2.91 -50.51
CA ARG A 434 28.18 4.19 -50.19
C ARG A 434 27.57 4.83 -48.95
N ALA A 435 26.24 4.83 -48.84
CA ALA A 435 25.55 5.40 -47.69
C ALA A 435 25.89 4.65 -46.40
N VAL A 436 25.90 3.31 -46.43
CA VAL A 436 26.31 2.51 -45.27
C VAL A 436 27.79 2.76 -44.92
N SER A 437 28.69 2.82 -45.91
CA SER A 437 30.10 3.12 -45.68
C SER A 437 30.32 4.51 -45.07
N ALA A 438 29.56 5.52 -45.51
CA ALA A 438 29.59 6.86 -44.95
C ALA A 438 29.09 6.89 -43.50
N PHE A 439 28.02 6.15 -43.19
CA PHE A 439 27.57 5.95 -41.83
C PHE A 439 28.63 5.25 -40.95
N GLU A 440 29.27 4.18 -41.42
CA GLU A 440 30.30 3.46 -40.65
C GLU A 440 31.50 4.35 -40.31
N GLN A 441 31.91 5.20 -41.26
CA GLN A 441 32.91 6.23 -41.01
C GLN A 441 32.45 7.21 -39.95
N ALA A 442 31.22 7.71 -40.03
CA ALA A 442 30.67 8.64 -39.06
C ALA A 442 30.53 8.00 -37.66
N ASN A 443 30.05 6.76 -37.57
CA ASN A 443 29.96 5.99 -36.33
C ASN A 443 31.31 5.89 -35.62
N THR A 444 32.39 5.66 -36.39
CA THR A 444 33.76 5.59 -35.86
C THR A 444 34.28 6.97 -35.42
N HIS A 445 34.16 8.00 -36.27
CA HIS A 445 34.74 9.32 -36.00
C HIS A 445 33.99 10.12 -34.94
N LEU A 446 32.65 10.03 -34.95
CA LEU A 446 31.79 10.70 -33.98
C LEU A 446 31.63 9.89 -32.69
N ARG A 447 32.16 8.65 -32.66
CA ARG A 447 32.10 7.72 -31.51
C ARG A 447 30.66 7.48 -31.04
N LEU A 448 29.75 7.26 -31.98
CA LEU A 448 28.34 7.00 -31.66
C LEU A 448 28.20 5.68 -30.88
N GLY A 449 29.06 4.71 -31.19
CA GLY A 449 29.05 3.42 -30.52
C GLY A 449 27.92 2.51 -30.97
N ALA A 450 27.35 2.76 -32.16
CA ALA A 450 26.34 1.91 -32.74
C ALA A 450 26.97 0.58 -33.18
N SER A 451 26.41 -0.52 -32.72
CA SER A 451 26.72 -1.89 -33.16
C SER A 451 25.42 -2.60 -33.46
N GLY A 452 25.43 -3.50 -34.43
CA GLY A 452 24.21 -4.19 -34.85
C GLY A 452 24.28 -4.65 -36.28
N THR A 453 23.13 -4.96 -36.85
CA THR A 453 22.99 -5.48 -38.21
C THR A 453 22.02 -4.60 -39.00
N LEU A 454 22.23 -4.48 -40.31
CA LEU A 454 21.23 -3.85 -41.18
C LEU A 454 21.30 -4.36 -42.62
N VAL A 455 20.18 -4.25 -43.33
CA VAL A 455 20.10 -4.24 -44.79
C VAL A 455 19.72 -2.83 -45.22
N HIS A 456 20.41 -2.32 -46.22
CA HIS A 456 20.06 -1.06 -46.86
C HIS A 456 20.00 -1.25 -48.37
N ALA A 457 18.90 -0.83 -48.98
CA ALA A 457 18.60 -1.11 -50.38
C ALA A 457 17.99 0.09 -51.09
N HIS A 458 18.30 0.21 -52.38
CA HIS A 458 17.73 1.18 -53.30
C HIS A 458 16.92 0.45 -54.36
N LEU A 459 15.73 0.94 -54.65
CA LEU A 459 14.85 0.41 -55.67
C LEU A 459 14.63 1.46 -56.77
N CYS A 460 15.02 1.10 -58.00
CA CYS A 460 14.97 1.99 -59.16
C CYS A 460 14.07 1.39 -60.25
N PRO A 461 13.18 2.17 -60.90
CA PRO A 461 12.40 1.65 -62.03
C PRO A 461 13.33 1.34 -63.21
N ARG A 462 13.12 0.20 -63.88
CA ARG A 462 13.89 -0.25 -65.05
C ARG A 462 12.98 -0.39 -66.28
N PRO A 463 12.53 0.73 -66.88
CA PRO A 463 11.62 0.69 -68.03
C PRO A 463 12.22 -0.03 -69.25
N GLU A 464 13.55 -0.07 -69.37
CA GLU A 464 14.27 -0.80 -70.43
C GLU A 464 14.06 -2.32 -70.36
N ALA A 465 13.78 -2.87 -69.18
CA ALA A 465 13.51 -4.30 -68.98
C ALA A 465 12.04 -4.67 -69.21
N GLY A 466 11.16 -3.67 -69.26
CA GLY A 466 9.71 -3.82 -69.41
C GLY A 466 8.94 -2.89 -68.47
N ASP A 467 7.65 -2.69 -68.74
CA ASP A 467 6.79 -1.93 -67.84
C ASP A 467 6.60 -2.67 -66.49
N GLY A 468 6.64 -1.91 -65.39
CA GLY A 468 6.55 -2.45 -64.04
C GLY A 468 7.78 -3.22 -63.54
N PHE A 469 8.92 -3.21 -64.24
CA PHE A 469 10.17 -3.78 -63.73
C PHE A 469 10.93 -2.81 -62.85
N TRP A 470 11.50 -3.33 -61.76
CA TRP A 470 12.32 -2.57 -60.82
C TRP A 470 13.65 -3.28 -60.61
N GLU A 471 14.71 -2.54 -60.35
CA GLU A 471 15.98 -3.10 -59.90
C GLU A 471 16.20 -2.79 -58.43
N LEU A 472 16.39 -3.86 -57.66
CA LEU A 472 16.82 -3.84 -56.28
C LEU A 472 18.35 -3.87 -56.26
N THR A 473 18.95 -2.82 -55.74
CA THR A 473 20.37 -2.80 -55.35
C THR A 473 20.43 -2.79 -53.84
N TRP A 474 21.22 -3.64 -53.20
CA TRP A 474 21.33 -3.66 -51.74
C TRP A 474 22.73 -3.97 -51.25
N THR A 475 22.99 -3.57 -50.01
CA THR A 475 24.11 -4.04 -49.21
C THR A 475 23.57 -4.57 -47.89
N ASN A 476 24.21 -5.59 -47.34
CA ASN A 476 23.82 -6.20 -46.08
C ASN A 476 25.02 -6.22 -45.12
N ALA A 477 24.87 -5.54 -43.98
CA ALA A 477 25.83 -5.50 -42.89
C ALA A 477 25.48 -6.56 -41.82
N GLY A 478 25.60 -7.84 -42.19
CA GLY A 478 25.48 -8.98 -41.28
C GLY A 478 24.06 -9.29 -40.79
N HIS A 479 23.04 -8.71 -41.40
CA HIS A 479 21.62 -8.93 -41.08
C HIS A 479 21.07 -10.18 -41.77
N LEU A 480 19.88 -10.61 -41.34
CA LEU A 480 19.17 -11.74 -41.94
C LEU A 480 18.89 -11.53 -43.43
N PRO A 481 18.88 -12.62 -44.22
CA PRO A 481 18.70 -12.54 -45.67
C PRO A 481 17.28 -12.05 -46.01
N PRO A 482 17.13 -11.00 -46.84
CA PRO A 482 15.83 -10.64 -47.38
C PRO A 482 15.20 -11.82 -48.13
N LEU A 483 13.88 -11.97 -48.01
CA LEU A 483 13.12 -13.00 -48.70
C LEU A 483 12.41 -12.39 -49.92
N LEU A 484 12.68 -12.93 -51.11
CA LEU A 484 12.10 -12.49 -52.36
C LEU A 484 11.21 -13.58 -52.95
N ALA A 485 9.90 -13.41 -52.85
CA ALA A 485 8.94 -14.23 -53.57
C ALA A 485 8.82 -13.76 -55.02
N LEU A 486 9.04 -14.69 -55.95
CA LEU A 486 8.98 -14.46 -57.39
C LEU A 486 7.57 -14.76 -57.93
N PRO A 487 7.20 -14.24 -59.11
CA PRO A 487 5.88 -14.47 -59.71
C PRO A 487 5.56 -15.93 -60.02
N ASP A 488 6.58 -16.79 -60.10
CA ASP A 488 6.43 -18.24 -60.31
C ASP A 488 6.09 -19.01 -59.00
N GLY A 489 6.01 -18.30 -57.88
CA GLY A 489 5.70 -18.85 -56.56
C GLY A 489 6.91 -19.39 -55.80
N SER A 490 8.12 -19.31 -56.37
CA SER A 490 9.36 -19.62 -55.65
C SER A 490 9.78 -18.46 -54.74
N VAL A 491 10.54 -18.76 -53.68
CA VAL A 491 11.10 -17.74 -52.77
C VAL A 491 12.61 -17.89 -52.75
N GLU A 492 13.32 -16.83 -53.15
CA GLU A 492 14.77 -16.71 -53.07
C GLU A 492 15.17 -16.06 -51.73
N ARG A 493 16.16 -16.64 -51.06
CA ARG A 493 16.87 -16.00 -49.95
C ARG A 493 18.04 -15.19 -50.51
N LEU A 494 18.07 -13.90 -50.23
CA LEU A 494 19.17 -13.03 -50.63
C LEU A 494 20.31 -13.13 -49.60
N ASP A 495 20.98 -14.30 -49.55
CA ASP A 495 21.99 -14.65 -48.53
C ASP A 495 23.31 -13.87 -48.63
N GLN A 496 23.45 -12.92 -49.57
CA GLN A 496 24.67 -12.14 -49.69
C GLN A 496 24.77 -11.09 -48.58
N HIS A 497 25.79 -11.19 -47.73
CA HIS A 497 26.05 -10.27 -46.64
C HIS A 497 27.55 -10.04 -46.38
N GLY A 498 27.86 -8.88 -45.79
CA GLY A 498 29.16 -8.55 -45.21
C GLY A 498 29.16 -8.73 -43.69
N ILE A 499 30.17 -8.15 -43.03
CA ILE A 499 30.29 -8.17 -41.57
C ILE A 499 29.28 -7.20 -40.93
N MET A 500 28.84 -7.48 -39.71
CA MET A 500 27.95 -6.60 -38.93
C MET A 500 28.57 -5.21 -38.67
N LEU A 501 27.72 -4.23 -38.34
CA LEU A 501 28.17 -2.91 -37.93
C LEU A 501 28.83 -3.00 -36.55
N PHE A 502 30.07 -2.52 -36.42
CA PHE A 502 30.73 -2.46 -35.12
C PHE A 502 31.75 -1.31 -35.06
N PRO A 503 31.80 -0.53 -33.96
CA PRO A 503 32.75 0.57 -33.82
C PRO A 503 34.20 0.09 -33.88
N GLY A 504 34.99 0.63 -34.82
CA GLY A 504 36.42 0.31 -34.95
C GLY A 504 36.74 -0.95 -35.75
N LEU A 505 35.73 -1.66 -36.28
CA LEU A 505 35.91 -2.71 -37.28
C LEU A 505 35.90 -2.05 -38.68
N SER A 506 37.08 -1.87 -39.29
CA SER A 506 37.18 -1.40 -40.67
C SER A 506 37.13 -2.58 -41.63
N CYS A 507 36.04 -2.68 -42.41
CA CYS A 507 35.78 -3.79 -43.31
C CYS A 507 35.81 -3.37 -44.79
N GLY A 508 36.85 -2.65 -45.22
CA GLY A 508 36.98 -2.24 -46.64
C GLY A 508 35.76 -1.47 -47.17
N GLU A 509 35.57 -1.47 -48.50
CA GLU A 509 34.34 -0.95 -49.11
C GLU A 509 33.23 -2.01 -49.06
N ARG A 510 32.01 -1.58 -48.71
CA ARG A 510 30.81 -2.42 -48.74
C ARG A 510 30.51 -2.88 -50.16
N ILE A 511 30.03 -4.12 -50.30
CA ILE A 511 29.68 -4.72 -51.59
C ILE A 511 28.20 -4.49 -51.86
N GLU A 512 27.87 -4.16 -53.11
CA GLU A 512 26.51 -4.10 -53.61
C GLU A 512 26.13 -5.37 -54.37
N HIS A 513 24.87 -5.73 -54.24
CA HIS A 513 24.25 -6.82 -54.97
C HIS A 513 23.03 -6.28 -55.70
N HIS A 514 22.71 -6.89 -56.85
CA HIS A 514 21.64 -6.44 -57.73
C HIS A 514 20.69 -7.60 -58.06
N ARG A 515 19.39 -7.29 -58.06
CA ARG A 515 18.31 -8.20 -58.47
C ARG A 515 17.24 -7.44 -59.23
N LEU A 516 16.83 -8.00 -60.37
CA LEU A 516 15.70 -7.47 -61.14
C LEU A 516 14.41 -8.05 -60.58
N LEU A 517 13.48 -7.18 -60.19
CA LEU A 517 12.15 -7.52 -59.70
C LEU A 517 11.15 -7.40 -60.85
N ALA A 518 10.54 -8.52 -61.21
CA ALA A 518 9.46 -8.56 -62.19
C ALA A 518 8.11 -8.16 -61.57
N PRO A 519 7.12 -7.73 -62.37
CA PRO A 519 5.75 -7.55 -61.88
C PRO A 519 5.22 -8.81 -61.18
N GLY A 520 4.64 -8.63 -59.98
CA GLY A 520 4.21 -9.71 -59.09
C GLY A 520 5.24 -10.15 -58.05
N SER A 521 6.46 -9.58 -58.05
CA SER A 521 7.47 -9.87 -57.03
C SER A 521 7.09 -9.29 -55.68
N LEU A 522 7.43 -9.99 -54.60
CA LEU A 522 7.22 -9.57 -53.22
C LEU A 522 8.51 -9.74 -52.41
N LEU A 523 9.04 -8.65 -51.89
CA LEU A 523 10.21 -8.59 -51.03
C LEU A 523 9.79 -8.42 -49.57
N LEU A 524 10.37 -9.21 -48.67
CA LEU A 524 10.24 -9.08 -47.22
C LEU A 524 11.62 -8.83 -46.61
N LEU A 525 11.75 -7.71 -45.90
CA LEU A 525 12.83 -7.38 -45.00
C LEU A 525 12.30 -7.55 -43.56
N TYR A 526 13.08 -8.17 -42.69
CA TYR A 526 12.61 -8.53 -41.35
C TYR A 526 13.78 -8.65 -40.38
N THR A 527 13.53 -8.34 -39.12
CA THR A 527 14.49 -8.55 -38.02
C THR A 527 14.39 -9.96 -37.44
N ASP A 528 15.36 -10.31 -36.60
CA ASP A 528 15.47 -11.63 -35.97
C ASP A 528 14.31 -11.97 -35.04
N GLY A 529 13.61 -11.00 -34.46
CA GLY A 529 12.39 -11.25 -33.68
C GLY A 529 11.29 -12.02 -34.41
N LEU A 530 11.30 -12.11 -35.75
CA LEU A 530 10.40 -12.97 -36.52
C LEU A 530 10.77 -14.47 -36.47
N VAL A 531 12.05 -14.78 -36.33
CA VAL A 531 12.61 -16.12 -36.59
C VAL A 531 13.46 -16.69 -35.45
N GLU A 532 13.96 -15.84 -34.54
CA GLU A 532 14.80 -16.23 -33.42
C GLU A 532 13.94 -16.69 -32.24
N HIS A 533 14.04 -17.98 -31.93
CA HIS A 533 13.29 -18.61 -30.85
C HIS A 533 14.20 -19.53 -30.03
N PRO A 534 14.13 -19.50 -28.68
CA PRO A 534 14.96 -20.36 -27.85
C PRO A 534 14.77 -21.84 -28.18
N GLY A 535 15.88 -22.53 -28.47
CA GLY A 535 15.90 -23.97 -28.66
C GLY A 535 15.48 -24.46 -30.06
N VAL A 536 15.33 -23.56 -31.03
CA VAL A 536 15.07 -23.91 -32.43
C VAL A 536 16.16 -23.34 -33.33
N ASP A 537 16.45 -24.02 -34.44
CA ASP A 537 17.41 -23.53 -35.42
C ASP A 537 16.86 -22.30 -36.16
N LEU A 538 17.67 -21.24 -36.22
CA LEU A 538 17.31 -19.97 -36.84
C LEU A 538 16.94 -20.13 -38.32
N PHE A 539 17.68 -20.94 -39.06
CA PHE A 539 17.47 -21.10 -40.50
C PHE A 539 16.24 -21.95 -40.81
N GLU A 540 15.87 -22.90 -39.95
CA GLU A 540 14.58 -23.62 -40.08
C GLU A 540 13.38 -22.66 -40.00
N HIS A 541 13.45 -21.63 -39.14
CA HIS A 541 12.42 -20.60 -39.05
C HIS A 541 12.45 -19.60 -40.20
N VAL A 542 13.64 -19.25 -40.71
CA VAL A 542 13.76 -18.48 -41.97
C VAL A 542 13.07 -19.22 -43.12
N ASP A 543 13.28 -20.54 -43.23
CA ASP A 543 12.62 -21.35 -44.26
C ASP A 543 11.11 -21.47 -44.02
N ALA A 544 10.65 -21.45 -42.76
CA ALA A 544 9.23 -21.37 -42.43
C ALA A 544 8.61 -20.02 -42.84
N ALA A 545 9.30 -18.91 -42.59
CA ALA A 545 8.88 -17.59 -43.04
C ALA A 545 8.80 -17.52 -44.58
N ALA A 546 9.79 -18.09 -45.29
CA ALA A 546 9.79 -18.19 -46.75
C ALA A 546 8.57 -18.96 -47.28
N ARG A 547 8.22 -20.10 -46.66
CA ARG A 547 7.01 -20.87 -47.04
C ARG A 547 5.73 -20.07 -46.84
N LEU A 548 5.57 -19.40 -45.69
CA LEU A 548 4.40 -18.57 -45.41
C LEU A 548 4.32 -17.35 -46.35
N LEU A 549 5.46 -16.76 -46.71
CA LEU A 549 5.54 -15.67 -47.69
C LEU A 549 5.03 -16.14 -49.06
N ALA A 550 5.44 -17.33 -49.51
CA ALA A 550 5.00 -17.93 -50.77
C ALA A 550 3.48 -18.15 -50.81
N GLU A 551 2.91 -18.72 -49.74
CA GLU A 551 1.47 -18.97 -49.59
C GLU A 551 0.65 -17.67 -49.57
N GLY A 552 1.25 -16.59 -49.07
CA GLY A 552 0.58 -15.31 -48.81
C GLY A 552 0.73 -14.25 -49.90
N THR A 553 1.37 -14.56 -51.03
CA THR A 553 1.65 -13.60 -52.12
C THR A 553 0.42 -12.84 -52.63
N GLY A 554 -0.76 -13.46 -52.60
CA GLY A 554 -2.03 -12.83 -53.01
C GLY A 554 -2.80 -12.06 -51.94
N LEU A 555 -2.33 -12.03 -50.68
CA LEU A 555 -3.01 -11.32 -49.59
C LEU A 555 -2.67 -9.82 -49.61
N PRO A 556 -3.54 -8.94 -49.08
CA PRO A 556 -3.13 -7.57 -48.77
C PRO A 556 -1.89 -7.57 -47.85
N LEU A 557 -0.90 -6.71 -48.11
CA LEU A 557 0.39 -6.77 -47.42
C LEU A 557 0.26 -6.66 -45.89
N GLU A 558 -0.62 -5.80 -45.38
CA GLU A 558 -0.88 -5.69 -43.94
C GLU A 558 -1.38 -7.01 -43.32
N HIS A 559 -2.27 -7.71 -44.03
CA HIS A 559 -2.80 -9.01 -43.58
C HIS A 559 -1.72 -10.10 -43.65
N LEU A 560 -0.84 -10.05 -44.65
CA LEU A 560 0.29 -10.96 -44.78
C LEU A 560 1.27 -10.79 -43.63
N LEU A 561 1.70 -9.55 -43.35
CA LEU A 561 2.62 -9.24 -42.26
C LEU A 561 2.06 -9.69 -40.91
N LYS A 562 0.78 -9.41 -40.65
CA LYS A 562 0.11 -9.88 -39.45
C LYS A 562 0.07 -11.41 -39.37
N THR A 563 -0.24 -12.08 -40.47
CA THR A 563 -0.27 -13.55 -40.53
C THR A 563 1.10 -14.16 -40.26
N LEU A 564 2.17 -13.58 -40.80
CA LEU A 564 3.55 -14.00 -40.53
C LEU A 564 3.88 -13.88 -39.04
N ALA A 565 3.64 -12.71 -38.46
CA ALA A 565 3.93 -12.45 -37.05
C ALA A 565 3.09 -13.35 -36.11
N ASP A 566 1.80 -13.53 -36.39
CA ASP A 566 0.90 -14.34 -35.55
C ASP A 566 1.21 -15.85 -35.65
N ARG A 567 1.60 -16.36 -36.82
CA ARG A 567 1.90 -17.79 -37.00
C ARG A 567 3.28 -18.21 -36.53
N LEU A 568 4.28 -17.34 -36.68
CA LEU A 568 5.66 -17.66 -36.31
C LEU A 568 5.93 -17.35 -34.84
N VAL A 569 5.40 -16.23 -34.33
CA VAL A 569 5.73 -15.73 -32.98
C VAL A 569 4.55 -15.80 -32.02
N GLY A 570 3.34 -15.56 -32.51
CA GLY A 570 2.13 -15.50 -31.69
C GLY A 570 2.06 -14.24 -30.81
N ASP A 571 1.35 -14.34 -29.69
CA ASP A 571 1.02 -13.20 -28.82
C ASP A 571 2.13 -12.82 -27.82
N HIS A 572 3.17 -13.65 -27.66
CA HIS A 572 4.23 -13.45 -26.65
C HIS A 572 5.61 -13.34 -27.31
N ALA A 573 5.81 -12.27 -28.08
CA ALA A 573 7.11 -11.94 -28.65
C ALA A 573 8.15 -11.73 -27.54
N GLN A 574 9.25 -12.47 -27.58
CA GLN A 574 10.34 -12.35 -26.60
C GLN A 574 11.28 -11.20 -26.94
N ASP A 575 11.37 -10.85 -28.22
CA ASP A 575 12.11 -9.72 -28.74
C ASP A 575 11.20 -8.80 -29.57
N ASP A 576 11.69 -7.62 -29.87
CA ASP A 576 11.05 -6.71 -30.82
C ASP A 576 11.08 -7.31 -32.23
N MET A 577 10.15 -6.88 -33.08
CA MET A 577 10.07 -7.36 -34.46
C MET A 577 9.68 -6.22 -35.38
N ALA A 578 10.50 -5.98 -36.40
CA ALA A 578 10.22 -5.07 -37.49
C ALA A 578 10.13 -5.85 -38.81
N LEU A 579 9.00 -5.70 -39.51
CA LEU A 579 8.77 -6.26 -40.84
C LEU A 579 8.52 -5.12 -41.83
N LEU A 580 9.14 -5.19 -43.00
CA LEU A 580 8.91 -4.28 -44.12
C LEU A 580 8.70 -5.11 -45.39
N ALA A 581 7.50 -5.03 -45.95
CA ALA A 581 7.13 -5.71 -47.18
C ALA A 581 6.95 -4.72 -48.33
N LEU A 582 7.43 -5.12 -49.50
CA LEU A 582 7.29 -4.40 -50.75
C LEU A 582 6.76 -5.36 -51.82
N ARG A 583 5.70 -4.96 -52.53
CA ARG A 583 5.20 -5.69 -53.69
C ARG A 583 5.28 -4.82 -54.92
N VAL A 584 5.78 -5.40 -56.01
CA VAL A 584 5.59 -4.87 -57.36
C VAL A 584 4.27 -5.43 -57.88
N PRO A 585 3.22 -4.61 -58.08
CA PRO A 585 1.94 -5.12 -58.55
C PRO A 585 2.09 -5.84 -59.89
N PRO A 586 1.29 -6.89 -60.16
CA PRO A 586 1.27 -7.51 -61.48
C PRO A 586 0.84 -6.47 -62.52
N ALA A 587 1.47 -6.49 -63.70
CA ALA A 587 1.09 -5.60 -64.80
C ALA A 587 -0.40 -5.78 -65.09
N ALA A 588 -1.15 -4.68 -65.12
CA ALA A 588 -2.58 -4.72 -65.43
C ALA A 588 -2.76 -5.42 -66.78
N ALA A 589 -3.44 -6.57 -66.80
CA ALA A 589 -3.84 -7.21 -68.04
C ALA A 589 -4.73 -6.21 -68.78
N GLY A 590 -4.23 -5.66 -69.90
CA GLY A 590 -4.92 -4.60 -70.65
C GLY A 590 -6.38 -4.96 -70.90
N GLU A 591 -7.30 -4.25 -70.25
CA GLU A 591 -8.71 -4.27 -70.60
C GLU A 591 -8.83 -3.71 -72.02
N GLY A 592 -8.95 -4.62 -72.99
CA GLY A 592 -9.38 -4.27 -74.34
C GLY A 592 -10.70 -3.55 -74.26
N THR A 593 -10.66 -2.23 -74.45
CA THR A 593 -11.81 -1.35 -74.51
C THR A 593 -12.69 -1.79 -75.68
N THR A 594 -13.64 -2.67 -75.42
CA THR A 594 -14.71 -2.98 -76.38
C THR A 594 -15.84 -2.03 -76.05
N THR A 595 -15.79 -0.85 -76.66
CA THR A 595 -16.87 0.14 -76.61
C THR A 595 -18.10 -0.46 -77.30
N GLN A 596 -18.97 -1.14 -76.55
CA GLN A 596 -20.34 -1.40 -76.98
C GLN A 596 -21.21 -0.22 -76.55
N HIS A 597 -21.41 0.68 -77.52
CA HIS A 597 -22.61 1.50 -77.61
C HIS A 597 -23.83 0.61 -77.78
N GLN A 598 -24.88 0.85 -76.97
CA GLN A 598 -26.29 1.00 -77.39
C GLN A 598 -27.23 0.91 -76.17
N PRO A 599 -28.47 1.42 -76.26
CA PRO A 599 -28.92 2.67 -76.86
C PRO A 599 -29.59 3.62 -75.85
#